data_AF-A0A381SSC8-F1
#
_entry.id   AF-A0A381SSC8-F1
#
_cell.length_a   1.000
_cell.length_b   1.000
_cell.length_c   1.000
_cell.angle_alpha   90.00
_cell.angle_beta   90.00
_cell.angle_gamma   90.00
#
_symmetry.space_group_name_H-M   'P 1'
#
loop_
_entity.id
_entity.type
_entity.pdbx_description
1 polymer ?
#
loop_
_entity_poly.entity_id
_entity_poly.type
_entity_poly.pdbx_seq_one_letter_code
_entity_poly.pdbx_strand_id
1 'polypeptide(L)'
;MTSKNKKKNTNKNISQDSIDKNIREFSINKINQYVKDINISTEIENEIYKYSVNYAVCRSISPILCNHFFMRIYKPKVYSIVSNLNTNSEYIKNQKLLQNLLSHDISPECLVNMKPYDLHPKRWKSYIKKQELLDKEVVDLSLQATTDQFKCAKCKSKKCTYVSVQIRSADEGMTSFITCVECAHSWRQN
;
A
#
# COMPACT_ATOMS: atom_id res chain seq x y z
N MET A 1 31.45 -33.60 49.44
CA MET A 1 32.02 -33.28 48.12
C MET A 1 31.10 -33.86 47.05
N THR A 2 30.18 -33.06 46.52
CA THR A 2 29.15 -33.49 45.57
C THR A 2 29.59 -33.23 44.14
N SER A 3 29.87 -34.31 43.40
CA SER A 3 30.20 -34.30 41.98
C SER A 3 28.99 -33.85 41.15
N LYS A 4 29.02 -32.62 40.63
CA LYS A 4 28.04 -32.12 39.65
C LYS A 4 28.40 -32.65 38.25
N ASN A 5 27.65 -33.65 37.81
CA ASN A 5 27.60 -34.09 36.41
C ASN A 5 27.17 -32.92 35.49
N LYS A 6 28.11 -32.41 34.68
CA LYS A 6 27.80 -31.53 33.53
C LYS A 6 27.08 -32.37 32.47
N LYS A 7 25.76 -32.23 32.37
CA LYS A 7 24.98 -32.69 31.21
C LYS A 7 25.53 -32.02 29.94
N LYS A 8 26.10 -32.82 29.05
CA LYS A 8 26.46 -32.42 27.68
C LYS A 8 25.16 -32.07 26.93
N ASN A 9 24.91 -30.79 26.72
CA ASN A 9 23.87 -30.33 25.80
C ASN A 9 24.38 -30.48 24.37
N THR A 10 24.03 -31.58 23.73
CA THR A 10 24.18 -31.80 22.29
C THR A 10 22.91 -31.35 21.58
N ASN A 11 22.75 -30.06 21.33
CA ASN A 11 21.78 -29.58 20.35
C ASN A 11 22.54 -29.18 19.08
N LYS A 12 22.42 -30.06 18.09
CA LYS A 12 23.01 -29.98 16.75
C LYS A 12 22.57 -28.70 16.06
N ASN A 13 23.55 -27.97 15.52
CA ASN A 13 23.36 -26.86 14.59
C ASN A 13 22.60 -27.36 13.35
N ILE A 14 21.31 -27.06 13.28
CA ILE A 14 20.53 -27.18 12.04
C ILE A 14 21.03 -26.04 11.14
N SER A 15 21.56 -26.36 9.96
CA SER A 15 22.07 -25.35 9.03
C SER A 15 20.95 -24.39 8.63
N GLN A 16 21.25 -23.09 8.64
CA GLN A 16 20.35 -22.01 8.25
C GLN A 16 19.66 -22.28 6.90
N ASP A 17 20.40 -22.84 5.93
CA ASP A 17 19.89 -23.23 4.61
C ASP A 17 18.82 -24.33 4.64
N SER A 18 18.87 -25.23 5.63
CA SER A 18 17.88 -26.30 5.77
C SER A 18 16.54 -25.77 6.29
N ILE A 19 16.58 -24.72 7.12
CA ILE A 19 15.37 -24.09 7.66
C ILE A 19 14.71 -23.24 6.57
N ASP A 20 15.52 -22.51 5.80
CA ASP A 20 15.04 -21.66 4.72
C ASP A 20 14.36 -22.49 3.62
N LYS A 21 14.92 -23.65 3.25
CA LYS A 21 14.27 -24.60 2.32
C LYS A 21 12.91 -25.08 2.82
N ASN A 22 12.82 -25.45 4.10
CA ASN A 22 11.58 -25.98 4.68
C ASN A 22 10.45 -24.93 4.67
N ILE A 23 10.76 -23.67 4.97
CA ILE A 23 9.77 -22.58 4.96
C ILE A 23 9.26 -22.31 3.54
N ARG A 24 10.15 -22.33 2.54
CA ARG A 24 9.79 -22.14 1.12
C ARG A 24 8.92 -23.29 0.62
N GLU A 25 9.30 -24.52 0.93
CA GLU A 25 8.53 -25.73 0.57
C GLU A 25 7.14 -25.74 1.21
N PHE A 26 7.03 -25.33 2.48
CA PHE A 26 5.73 -25.14 3.14
C PHE A 26 4.85 -24.10 2.43
N SER A 27 5.45 -23.00 1.96
CA SER A 27 4.73 -21.94 1.24
C SER A 27 4.24 -22.42 -0.12
N ILE A 28 5.08 -23.15 -0.85
CA ILE A 28 4.74 -23.77 -2.14
C ILE A 28 3.57 -24.74 -1.96
N ASN A 29 3.64 -25.64 -0.97
CA ASN A 29 2.57 -26.60 -0.69
C ASN A 29 1.23 -25.91 -0.39
N LYS A 30 1.27 -24.79 0.32
CA LYS A 30 0.09 -24.00 0.64
C LYS A 30 -0.53 -23.32 -0.57
N ILE A 31 0.28 -22.83 -1.50
CA ILE A 31 -0.18 -22.25 -2.78
C ILE A 31 -0.73 -23.36 -3.68
N ASN A 32 -0.02 -24.48 -3.77
CA ASN A 32 -0.36 -25.62 -4.62
C ASN A 32 -1.69 -26.28 -4.24
N GLN A 33 -2.11 -26.19 -2.97
CA GLN A 33 -3.44 -26.62 -2.54
C GLN A 33 -4.58 -25.98 -3.36
N TYR A 34 -4.38 -24.78 -3.90
CA TYR A 34 -5.38 -24.03 -4.68
C TYR A 34 -5.11 -24.07 -6.18
N VAL A 35 -3.85 -23.85 -6.59
CA VAL A 35 -3.47 -23.75 -8.00
C VAL A 35 -3.44 -25.12 -8.68
N LYS A 36 -3.10 -26.19 -7.94
CA LYS A 36 -2.90 -27.58 -8.41
C LYS A 36 -1.79 -27.79 -9.45
N ASP A 37 -1.07 -26.73 -9.83
CA ASP A 37 0.12 -26.79 -10.67
C ASP A 37 1.38 -26.46 -9.86
N ILE A 38 2.32 -27.41 -9.81
CA ILE A 38 3.55 -27.27 -9.04
C ILE A 38 4.47 -26.19 -9.62
N ASN A 39 4.61 -26.13 -10.95
CA ASN A 39 5.50 -25.18 -11.62
C ASN A 39 5.07 -23.73 -11.35
N ILE A 40 3.79 -23.43 -11.55
CA ILE A 40 3.22 -22.10 -11.28
C ILE A 40 3.35 -21.76 -9.80
N SER A 41 3.10 -22.73 -8.90
CA SER A 41 3.23 -22.51 -7.45
C SER A 41 4.67 -22.16 -7.04
N THR A 42 5.67 -22.81 -7.64
CA THR A 42 7.08 -22.49 -7.41
C THR A 42 7.46 -21.12 -7.97
N GLU A 43 6.93 -20.75 -9.13
CA GLU A 43 7.19 -19.44 -9.75
C GLU A 43 6.59 -18.30 -8.92
N ILE A 44 5.35 -18.46 -8.44
CA ILE A 44 4.71 -17.51 -7.53
C ILE A 44 5.54 -17.33 -6.25
N GLU A 45 6.04 -18.42 -5.66
CA GLU A 45 6.85 -18.32 -4.45
C GLU A 45 8.18 -17.61 -4.70
N ASN A 46 8.85 -17.88 -5.82
CA ASN A 46 10.05 -17.16 -6.23
C ASN A 46 9.78 -15.65 -6.35
N GLU A 47 8.66 -15.26 -6.95
CA GLU A 47 8.27 -13.86 -7.08
C GLU A 47 7.93 -13.22 -5.72
N ILE A 48 7.26 -13.94 -4.82
CA ILE A 48 7.02 -13.48 -3.43
C ILE A 48 8.34 -13.26 -2.70
N TYR A 49 9.31 -14.16 -2.87
CA TYR A 49 10.61 -14.05 -2.26
C TYR A 49 11.35 -12.81 -2.81
N LYS A 50 11.41 -12.62 -4.13
CA LYS A 50 12.00 -11.43 -4.77
C LYS A 50 11.36 -10.14 -4.26
N TYR A 51 10.03 -10.08 -4.20
CA TYR A 51 9.29 -8.95 -3.64
C TYR A 51 9.70 -8.65 -2.19
N SER A 52 9.79 -9.70 -1.37
CA SER A 52 10.14 -9.58 0.05
C SER A 52 11.59 -9.11 0.24
N VAL A 53 12.52 -9.60 -0.59
CA VAL A 53 13.92 -9.15 -0.60
C VAL A 53 14.01 -7.68 -1.01
N ASN A 54 13.34 -7.27 -2.09
CA ASN A 54 13.34 -5.86 -2.52
C ASN A 54 12.80 -4.94 -1.40
N TYR A 55 11.67 -5.34 -0.80
CA TYR A 55 11.09 -4.60 0.33
C TYR A 55 12.03 -4.53 1.55
N ALA A 56 12.78 -5.60 1.83
CA ALA A 56 13.75 -5.65 2.91
C ALA A 56 14.98 -4.78 2.63
N VAL A 57 15.47 -4.74 1.39
CA VAL A 57 16.59 -3.88 0.97
C VAL A 57 16.23 -2.41 1.12
N CYS A 58 15.05 -1.99 0.64
CA CYS A 58 14.52 -0.63 0.88
C CYS A 58 14.37 -0.29 2.38
N ARG A 59 14.14 -1.34 3.19
CA ARG A 59 14.14 -1.45 4.66
C ARG A 59 15.46 -1.25 5.38
N SER A 60 16.58 -1.48 4.71
CA SER A 60 17.85 -1.84 5.35
C SER A 60 17.71 -3.03 6.33
N ILE A 61 16.83 -3.98 6.02
CA ILE A 61 16.61 -5.21 6.80
C ILE A 61 17.39 -6.35 6.14
N SER A 62 18.06 -7.18 6.94
CA SER A 62 18.79 -8.35 6.44
C SER A 62 17.84 -9.39 5.80
N PRO A 63 18.06 -9.81 4.54
CA PRO A 63 17.16 -10.66 3.74
C PRO A 63 17.27 -12.16 4.07
N ILE A 64 17.51 -12.51 5.32
CA ILE A 64 17.63 -13.90 5.78
C ILE A 64 16.23 -14.41 6.14
N LEU A 65 15.82 -15.58 5.64
CA LEU A 65 14.47 -16.09 5.87
C LEU A 65 14.20 -16.39 7.36
N CYS A 66 15.19 -16.88 8.11
CA CYS A 66 15.07 -17.04 9.57
C CYS A 66 14.97 -15.73 10.36
N ASN A 67 15.24 -14.57 9.73
CA ASN A 67 15.09 -13.30 10.42
C ASN A 67 13.59 -13.04 10.67
N HIS A 68 13.24 -12.84 11.94
CA HIS A 68 11.87 -12.53 12.34
C HIS A 68 11.31 -11.30 11.61
N PHE A 69 12.14 -10.29 11.35
CA PHE A 69 11.72 -9.10 10.60
C PHE A 69 11.40 -9.41 9.14
N PHE A 70 12.20 -10.25 8.48
CA PHE A 70 11.94 -10.69 7.12
C PHE A 70 10.70 -11.57 7.04
N MET A 71 10.50 -12.46 8.02
CA MET A 71 9.31 -13.30 8.09
C MET A 71 8.00 -12.53 8.22
N ARG A 72 8.03 -11.38 8.89
CA ARG A 72 6.89 -10.46 8.99
C ARG A 72 6.54 -9.78 7.67
N ILE A 73 7.41 -9.82 6.68
CA ILE A 73 7.14 -9.31 5.32
C ILE A 73 6.65 -10.47 4.44
N TYR A 74 7.41 -11.56 4.43
CA TYR A 74 7.16 -12.71 3.57
C TYR A 74 5.84 -13.44 3.90
N LYS A 75 5.59 -13.77 5.18
CA LYS A 75 4.38 -14.52 5.59
C LYS A 75 3.10 -13.79 5.18
N PRO A 76 2.87 -12.51 5.52
CA PRO A 76 1.65 -11.81 5.11
C PRO A 76 1.45 -11.77 3.60
N LYS A 77 2.54 -11.68 2.82
CA LYS A 77 2.45 -11.68 1.36
C LYS A 77 1.96 -13.02 0.81
N VAL A 78 2.50 -14.14 1.31
CA VAL A 78 2.01 -15.49 0.98
C VAL A 78 0.53 -15.62 1.34
N TYR A 79 0.13 -15.25 2.55
CA TYR A 79 -1.27 -15.34 3.00
C TYR A 79 -2.22 -14.46 2.19
N SER A 80 -1.78 -13.25 1.82
CA SER A 80 -2.53 -12.35 0.96
C SER A 80 -2.79 -12.99 -0.42
N ILE A 81 -1.79 -13.61 -1.04
CA ILE A 81 -1.96 -14.25 -2.35
C ILE A 81 -2.86 -15.49 -2.24
N VAL A 82 -2.59 -16.36 -1.27
CA VAL A 82 -3.38 -17.56 -1.02
C VAL A 82 -4.85 -17.23 -0.75
N SER A 83 -5.13 -16.22 0.07
CA SER A 83 -6.51 -15.79 0.33
C SER A 83 -7.22 -15.28 -0.94
N ASN A 84 -6.52 -14.55 -1.80
CA ASN A 84 -7.07 -14.07 -3.07
C ASN A 84 -7.27 -15.17 -4.13
N LEU A 85 -6.42 -16.21 -4.12
CA LEU A 85 -6.55 -17.39 -4.99
C LEU A 85 -7.67 -18.33 -4.56
N ASN A 86 -8.08 -18.29 -3.29
CA ASN A 86 -9.13 -19.16 -2.78
C ASN A 86 -10.52 -18.74 -3.30
N THR A 87 -10.98 -19.42 -4.34
CA THR A 87 -12.30 -19.25 -4.96
C THR A 87 -13.46 -19.57 -4.02
N ASN A 88 -13.24 -20.47 -3.05
CA ASN A 88 -14.23 -20.90 -2.06
C ASN A 88 -14.22 -20.03 -0.80
N SER A 89 -13.35 -19.02 -0.72
CA SER A 89 -13.34 -18.13 0.43
C SER A 89 -14.64 -17.30 0.47
N GLU A 90 -15.40 -17.47 1.55
CA GLU A 90 -16.64 -16.73 1.79
C GLU A 90 -16.42 -15.21 1.79
N TYR A 91 -15.20 -14.76 2.11
CA TYR A 91 -14.85 -13.36 2.29
C TYR A 91 -14.43 -12.62 1.01
N ILE A 92 -13.70 -13.25 0.08
CA ILE A 92 -13.13 -12.56 -1.10
C ILE A 92 -13.87 -12.91 -2.39
N LYS A 93 -14.38 -14.15 -2.54
CA LYS A 93 -15.22 -14.59 -3.68
C LYS A 93 -14.65 -14.22 -5.06
N ASN A 94 -13.32 -14.29 -5.24
CA ASN A 94 -12.68 -13.97 -6.51
C ASN A 94 -12.59 -15.20 -7.43
N GLN A 95 -13.58 -15.38 -8.30
CA GLN A 95 -13.63 -16.54 -9.19
C GLN A 95 -12.76 -16.39 -10.45
N LYS A 96 -12.48 -15.15 -10.87
CA LYS A 96 -11.79 -14.86 -12.15
C LYS A 96 -10.29 -15.01 -12.07
N LEU A 97 -9.70 -14.67 -10.92
CA LEU A 97 -8.25 -14.56 -10.80
C LEU A 97 -7.55 -15.92 -10.94
N LEU A 98 -8.15 -16.99 -10.41
CA LEU A 98 -7.63 -18.35 -10.61
C LEU A 98 -7.70 -18.78 -12.07
N GLN A 99 -8.81 -18.49 -12.76
CA GLN A 99 -8.99 -18.82 -14.18
C GLN A 99 -7.96 -18.08 -15.05
N ASN A 100 -7.77 -16.79 -14.80
CA ASN A 100 -6.82 -15.95 -15.53
C ASN A 100 -5.35 -16.37 -15.31
N LEU A 101 -5.04 -16.95 -14.15
CA LEU A 101 -3.72 -17.50 -13.87
C LEU A 101 -3.46 -18.78 -14.68
N LEU A 102 -4.46 -19.67 -14.72
CA LEU A 102 -4.40 -20.93 -15.47
C LEU A 102 -4.38 -20.69 -17.00
N SER A 103 -5.07 -19.66 -17.49
CA SER A 103 -5.02 -19.25 -18.91
C SER A 103 -3.74 -18.51 -19.30
N HIS A 104 -2.83 -18.24 -18.35
CA HIS A 104 -1.61 -17.44 -18.52
C HIS A 104 -1.87 -15.97 -18.94
N ASP A 105 -3.08 -15.45 -18.72
CA ASP A 105 -3.39 -14.03 -18.96
C ASP A 105 -2.69 -13.12 -17.93
N ILE A 106 -2.42 -13.65 -16.73
CA ILE A 106 -1.73 -12.95 -15.65
C ILE A 106 -0.45 -13.72 -15.31
N SER A 107 0.69 -13.06 -15.47
CA SER A 107 1.98 -13.63 -15.05
C SER A 107 2.09 -13.68 -13.50
N PRO A 108 2.81 -14.67 -12.94
CA PRO A 108 3.08 -14.76 -11.51
C PRO A 108 3.71 -13.47 -10.94
N GLU A 109 4.59 -12.83 -11.70
CA GLU A 109 5.20 -11.55 -11.34
C GLU A 109 4.15 -10.44 -11.17
N CYS A 110 3.25 -10.32 -12.15
CA CYS A 110 2.20 -9.31 -12.11
C CYS A 110 1.26 -9.56 -10.93
N LEU A 111 0.89 -10.81 -10.68
CA LEU A 111 0.06 -11.20 -9.54
C LEU A 111 0.64 -10.73 -8.19
N VAL A 112 1.95 -10.93 -7.97
CA VAL A 112 2.61 -10.55 -6.72
C VAL A 112 2.68 -9.03 -6.59
N ASN A 113 2.91 -8.29 -7.66
CA ASN A 113 3.11 -6.84 -7.62
C ASN A 113 1.82 -6.01 -7.74
N MET A 114 0.71 -6.63 -8.14
CA MET A 114 -0.61 -5.97 -8.23
C MET A 114 -1.08 -5.38 -6.89
N LYS A 115 -1.83 -4.28 -6.98
CA LYS A 115 -2.46 -3.67 -5.81
C LYS A 115 -3.79 -4.37 -5.48
N PRO A 116 -4.31 -4.22 -4.24
CA PRO A 116 -5.55 -4.90 -3.83
C PRO A 116 -6.75 -4.64 -4.74
N TYR A 117 -6.84 -3.44 -5.33
CA TYR A 117 -7.93 -3.08 -6.24
C TYR A 117 -7.81 -3.73 -7.63
N ASP A 118 -6.59 -3.97 -8.11
CA ASP A 118 -6.33 -4.66 -9.38
C ASP A 118 -6.64 -6.16 -9.26
N LEU A 119 -6.38 -6.75 -8.09
CA LEU A 119 -6.67 -8.16 -7.80
C LEU A 119 -8.18 -8.45 -7.83
N HIS A 120 -9.01 -7.52 -7.35
CA HIS A 120 -10.47 -7.71 -7.34
C HIS A 120 -11.23 -6.44 -7.76
N PRO A 121 -11.23 -6.07 -9.06
CA PRO A 121 -11.81 -4.80 -9.52
C PRO A 121 -13.29 -4.66 -9.17
N LYS A 122 -14.06 -5.75 -9.26
CA LYS A 122 -15.51 -5.73 -8.96
C LYS A 122 -15.86 -5.30 -7.54
N ARG A 123 -15.02 -5.63 -6.56
CA ARG A 123 -15.25 -5.35 -5.13
C ARG A 123 -14.88 -3.91 -4.82
N TRP A 124 -13.78 -3.44 -5.41
CA TRP A 124 -13.24 -2.11 -5.13
C TRP A 124 -13.85 -1.01 -5.98
N LYS A 125 -14.51 -1.33 -7.10
CA LYS A 125 -15.09 -0.35 -8.03
C LYS A 125 -16.04 0.66 -7.35
N SER A 126 -16.89 0.22 -6.44
CA SER A 126 -17.82 1.11 -5.72
C SER A 126 -17.09 2.05 -4.77
N TYR A 127 -16.09 1.54 -4.04
CA TYR A 127 -15.30 2.33 -3.10
C TYR A 127 -14.43 3.36 -3.81
N ILE A 128 -13.75 2.96 -4.89
CA ILE A 128 -12.94 3.86 -5.72
C ILE A 128 -13.81 4.96 -6.30
N LYS A 129 -14.95 4.61 -6.90
CA LYS A 129 -15.88 5.61 -7.44
C LYS A 129 -16.39 6.57 -6.37
N LYS A 130 -16.68 6.07 -5.16
CA LYS A 130 -17.10 6.93 -4.03
C LYS A 130 -15.97 7.89 -3.63
N GLN A 131 -14.74 7.40 -3.55
CA GLN A 131 -13.59 8.23 -3.22
C GLN A 131 -13.33 9.30 -4.30
N GLU A 132 -13.40 8.93 -5.58
CA GLU A 132 -13.27 9.88 -6.70
C GLU A 132 -14.34 10.98 -6.67
N LEU A 133 -15.56 10.67 -6.23
CA LEU A 133 -16.62 11.67 -6.09
C LEU A 133 -16.30 12.65 -4.95
N LEU A 134 -15.86 12.15 -3.79
CA LEU A 134 -15.45 13.00 -2.67
C LEU A 134 -14.26 13.89 -3.03
N ASP A 135 -13.27 13.34 -3.72
CA ASP A 135 -12.09 14.09 -4.15
C ASP A 135 -12.48 15.22 -5.12
N LYS A 136 -13.44 14.97 -6.02
CA LYS A 136 -14.00 16.01 -6.89
C LYS A 136 -14.75 17.08 -6.11
N GLU A 137 -15.60 16.70 -5.16
CA GLU A 137 -16.33 17.66 -4.33
C GLU A 137 -15.38 18.58 -3.55
N VAL A 138 -14.29 18.04 -2.99
CA VAL A 138 -13.27 18.85 -2.29
C VAL A 138 -12.60 19.84 -3.24
N VAL A 139 -12.27 19.40 -4.45
CA VAL A 139 -11.67 20.28 -5.48
C VAL A 139 -12.66 21.38 -5.89
N ASP A 140 -13.92 21.03 -6.13
CA ASP A 140 -14.96 21.98 -6.53
C ASP A 140 -15.24 23.03 -5.44
N LEU A 141 -15.29 22.62 -4.16
CA LEU A 141 -15.41 23.54 -3.02
C LEU A 141 -14.21 24.50 -2.95
N SER A 142 -13.00 23.99 -3.20
CA SER A 142 -11.79 24.82 -3.19
C SER A 142 -11.83 25.87 -4.31
N LEU A 143 -12.35 25.53 -5.49
CA LEU A 143 -12.54 26.46 -6.60
C LEU A 143 -13.63 27.49 -6.31
N GLN A 144 -14.76 27.07 -5.74
CA GLN A 144 -15.85 28.00 -5.35
C GLN A 144 -15.44 28.99 -4.27
N ALA A 145 -14.53 28.62 -3.37
CA ALA A 145 -13.99 29.53 -2.37
C ALA A 145 -13.01 30.57 -2.97
N THR A 146 -12.57 30.41 -4.22
CA THR A 146 -11.73 31.39 -4.91
C THR A 146 -12.54 32.41 -5.70
N THR A 147 -12.07 33.65 -5.70
CA THR A 147 -12.61 34.77 -6.47
C THR A 147 -11.58 35.27 -7.47
N ASP A 148 -12.06 35.74 -8.63
CA ASP A 148 -11.25 36.38 -9.68
C ASP A 148 -11.20 37.92 -9.56
N GLN A 149 -11.79 38.48 -8.49
CA GLN A 149 -11.85 39.92 -8.25
C GLN A 149 -10.47 40.54 -7.98
N PHE A 150 -9.52 39.74 -7.49
CA PHE A 150 -8.19 40.20 -7.10
C PHE A 150 -7.12 39.59 -7.99
N LYS A 151 -6.08 40.37 -8.34
CA LYS A 151 -4.92 39.88 -9.10
C LYS A 151 -3.68 39.93 -8.23
N CYS A 152 -3.03 38.78 -8.06
CA CYS A 152 -1.81 38.70 -7.26
C CYS A 152 -0.66 39.49 -7.92
N ALA A 153 0.02 40.34 -7.15
CA ALA A 153 1.16 41.10 -7.65
C ALA A 153 2.38 40.22 -7.99
N LYS A 154 2.56 39.08 -7.29
CA LYS A 154 3.73 38.20 -7.42
C LYS A 154 3.63 37.26 -8.62
N CYS A 155 2.56 36.48 -8.73
CA CYS A 155 2.39 35.50 -9.82
C CYS A 155 1.41 35.95 -10.92
N LYS A 156 0.74 37.10 -10.76
CA LYS A 156 -0.27 37.64 -11.70
C LYS A 156 -1.52 36.78 -11.88
N SER A 157 -1.68 35.68 -11.13
CA SER A 157 -2.90 34.88 -11.11
C SER A 157 -4.06 35.64 -10.45
N LYS A 158 -5.27 35.32 -10.90
CA LYS A 158 -6.52 35.87 -10.35
C LYS A 158 -7.16 34.99 -9.28
N LYS A 159 -6.67 33.74 -9.10
CA LYS A 159 -7.21 32.81 -8.10
C LYS A 159 -6.80 33.24 -6.68
N CYS A 160 -7.70 33.97 -6.02
CA CYS A 160 -7.47 34.47 -4.67
C CYS A 160 -8.62 34.07 -3.74
N THR A 161 -8.32 33.77 -2.49
CA THR A 161 -9.32 33.70 -1.41
C THR A 161 -9.27 34.99 -0.61
N TYR A 162 -10.40 35.48 -0.11
CA TYR A 162 -10.41 36.65 0.75
C TYR A 162 -11.35 36.47 1.94
N VAL A 163 -10.97 37.09 3.05
CA VAL A 163 -11.79 37.19 4.25
C VAL A 163 -11.84 38.66 4.63
N SER A 164 -13.04 39.19 4.80
CA SER A 164 -13.24 40.57 5.21
C SER A 164 -13.51 40.61 6.72
N VAL A 165 -12.78 41.46 7.44
CA VAL A 165 -12.82 41.58 8.90
C VAL A 165 -12.88 43.05 9.28
N GLN A 166 -13.83 43.42 10.15
CA GLN A 166 -13.91 44.77 10.70
C GLN A 166 -12.84 44.93 11.79
N ILE A 167 -11.74 45.62 11.45
CA ILE A 167 -10.65 45.91 12.38
C ILE A 167 -10.54 47.41 12.74
N ARG A 168 -11.45 48.24 12.21
CA ARG A 168 -11.48 49.69 12.39
C ARG A 168 -12.84 50.14 12.92
N SER A 169 -12.92 51.43 13.27
CA SER A 169 -14.15 52.09 13.73
C SER A 169 -15.31 51.86 12.75
N ALA A 170 -16.55 51.89 13.25
CA ALA A 170 -17.75 51.62 12.45
C ALA A 170 -17.97 52.61 11.29
N ASP A 171 -17.37 53.79 11.36
CA ASP A 171 -17.42 54.81 10.31
C ASP A 171 -16.51 54.48 9.11
N GLU A 172 -15.64 53.47 9.23
CA GLU A 172 -14.76 53.00 8.17
C GLU A 172 -15.20 51.64 7.61
N GLY A 173 -15.02 51.46 6.30
CA GLY A 173 -15.31 50.20 5.61
C GLY A 173 -14.46 49.02 6.11
N MET A 174 -14.97 47.82 5.87
CA MET A 174 -14.36 46.56 6.30
C MET A 174 -13.04 46.28 5.59
N THR A 175 -12.04 45.81 6.32
CA THR A 175 -10.75 45.45 5.73
C THR A 175 -10.76 44.03 5.17
N SER A 176 -10.35 43.86 3.92
CA SER A 176 -10.22 42.54 3.27
C SER A 176 -8.78 42.03 3.33
N PHE A 177 -8.61 40.80 3.82
CA PHE A 177 -7.36 40.05 3.77
C PHE A 177 -7.44 39.06 2.62
N ILE A 178 -6.53 39.19 1.66
CA ILE A 178 -6.55 38.40 0.42
C ILE A 178 -5.32 37.51 0.41
N THR A 179 -5.49 36.25 0.04
CA THR A 179 -4.42 35.26 -0.13
C THR A 179 -4.49 34.65 -1.52
N CYS A 180 -3.37 34.68 -2.24
CA CYS A 180 -3.25 34.01 -3.53
C CYS A 180 -3.14 32.49 -3.32
N VAL A 181 -3.97 31.72 -4.02
CA VAL A 181 -3.98 30.26 -3.89
C VAL A 181 -2.75 29.61 -4.54
N GLU A 182 -2.20 30.22 -5.59
CA GLU A 182 -1.08 29.63 -6.34
C GLU A 182 0.28 29.85 -5.69
N CYS A 183 0.54 31.05 -5.13
CA CYS A 183 1.85 31.40 -4.58
C CYS A 183 1.84 31.70 -3.09
N ALA A 184 0.69 31.51 -2.42
CA ALA A 184 0.47 31.76 -1.00
C ALA A 184 0.83 33.20 -0.56
N HIS A 185 0.91 34.15 -1.49
CA HIS A 185 1.16 35.55 -1.15
C HIS A 185 -0.11 36.18 -0.58
N SER A 186 -0.01 36.77 0.61
CA SER A 186 -1.12 37.44 1.28
C SER A 186 -0.89 38.94 1.39
N TRP A 187 -1.95 39.72 1.23
CA TRP A 187 -1.95 41.17 1.39
C TRP A 187 -3.28 41.68 1.92
N ARG A 188 -3.31 42.96 2.31
CA ARG A 188 -4.47 43.64 2.90
C ARG A 188 -4.98 44.70 1.93
N GLN A 189 -6.30 44.83 1.80
CA GLN A 189 -6.96 45.87 1.00
C GLN A 189 -8.14 46.45 1.81
N ASN A 190 -8.26 47.77 1.81
CA ASN A 190 -9.27 48.52 2.57
C ASN A 190 -10.25 49.22 1.64
#